data_AF-A0AA37JHR4-F1
#
_entry.id   AF-A0AA37JHR4-F1
#
_cell.length_a   1.000
_cell.length_b   1.000
_cell.length_c   1.000
_cell.angle_alpha   90.00
_cell.angle_beta   90.00
_cell.angle_gamma   90.00
#
_symmetry.space_group_name_H-M   'P 1'
#
loop_
_entity.id
_entity.type
_entity.pdbx_description
1 polymer ?
#
loop_
_entity_poly.entity_id
_entity_poly.type
_entity_poly.pdbx_seq_one_letter_code
_entity_poly.pdbx_strand_id
1 'polypeptide(L)'
;MGKVIPMLGGGGNADSDELTAYRQHVLENYTAITHDTDGEPGTGTMPNLTAESTVNHATGNATKVIVGDEAFISTNTDGVTRAEIRYNNKPGYIEGNTLLGVEQSKMANAIGLNSLKISAGNTVLGVQGDAWTVWTGDASAESGHVLPGKTYWRNGVKMTGNMAIQNADVSGSDRAYATNVSAWGGVICLGVRNGHYLNGVNWIQADIAGLQAANIREGINIGGLTGTLKDMSVNHVPFDGASFSGVLAKGAEICNWYNNNVLRNPVEITGDGLRMAYSTANLQFNKFCPKESITFSPFKTVRVSIKFNGSSRGKGHAALMVYRSDTSRSDILLNRSTGLLKSTTIGMTNSGTIYTGDLDVSAVNDEGFLAIHFTNAEDVNYTSYFITRIEFLI
;
A
#
# COMPACT_ATOMS: atom_id res chain seq x y z
N MET A 1 -70.24 -21.18 114.51
CA MET A 1 -70.49 -22.46 113.80
C MET A 1 -70.83 -22.15 112.36
N GLY A 2 -70.13 -22.80 111.42
CA GLY A 2 -70.42 -22.95 109.97
C GLY A 2 -70.59 -21.68 109.11
N LYS A 3 -70.18 -21.60 107.85
CA LYS A 3 -69.67 -22.60 106.91
C LYS A 3 -69.00 -21.83 105.74
N VAL A 4 -67.90 -22.37 105.24
CA VAL A 4 -67.05 -21.89 104.14
C VAL A 4 -67.59 -22.43 102.80
N ILE A 5 -67.76 -21.51 101.81
CA ILE A 5 -67.42 -21.51 100.35
C ILE A 5 -67.96 -22.69 99.47
N PRO A 6 -68.35 -22.53 98.16
CA PRO A 6 -67.83 -21.57 97.18
C PRO A 6 -68.80 -20.80 96.28
N MET A 7 -68.20 -19.76 95.68
CA MET A 7 -68.62 -19.03 94.49
C MET A 7 -69.04 -19.96 93.34
N LEU A 8 -70.26 -19.73 92.83
CA LEU A 8 -70.68 -20.17 91.51
C LEU A 8 -70.08 -19.22 90.47
N GLY A 9 -68.89 -19.56 89.98
CA GLY A 9 -68.44 -19.10 88.67
C GLY A 9 -69.00 -20.07 87.62
N GLY A 10 -70.08 -19.69 86.95
CA GLY A 10 -70.59 -20.44 85.80
C GLY A 10 -69.67 -20.24 84.60
N GLY A 11 -68.67 -21.11 84.45
CA GLY A 11 -67.91 -21.28 83.22
C GLY A 11 -68.37 -22.56 82.55
N GLY A 12 -68.83 -22.47 81.29
CA GLY A 12 -68.99 -23.66 80.46
C GLY A 12 -67.61 -24.26 80.22
N ASN A 13 -67.31 -25.38 80.87
CA ASN A 13 -66.15 -26.18 80.54
C ASN A 13 -66.40 -26.76 79.15
N ALA A 14 -65.56 -26.41 78.18
CA ALA A 14 -65.31 -27.34 77.09
C ALA A 14 -64.57 -28.52 77.73
N ASP A 15 -65.16 -29.70 77.72
CA ASP A 15 -64.45 -30.90 78.17
C ASP A 15 -63.24 -31.10 77.25
N SER A 16 -62.12 -31.62 77.77
CA SER A 16 -60.90 -31.86 76.98
C SER A 16 -61.19 -32.69 75.72
N ASP A 17 -62.21 -33.54 75.79
CA ASP A 17 -62.67 -34.40 74.71
C ASP A 17 -63.24 -33.62 73.51
N GLU A 18 -63.70 -32.37 73.71
CA GLU A 18 -64.18 -31.47 72.65
C GLU A 18 -63.05 -30.61 72.04
N LEU A 19 -61.85 -30.61 72.65
CA LEU A 19 -60.69 -29.86 72.15
C LEU A 19 -59.97 -30.62 71.03
N THR A 20 -59.52 -29.89 70.01
CA THR A 20 -58.71 -30.45 68.90
C THR A 20 -57.22 -30.08 69.00
N ALA A 21 -56.88 -29.14 69.87
CA ALA A 21 -55.51 -28.79 70.18
C ALA A 21 -54.89 -29.87 71.08
N TYR A 22 -53.65 -30.24 70.80
CA TYR A 22 -52.81 -31.08 71.64
C TYR A 22 -51.66 -30.22 72.19
N ARG A 23 -50.92 -30.69 73.20
CA ARG A 23 -49.74 -29.96 73.70
C ARG A 23 -48.73 -29.63 72.60
N GLN A 24 -48.59 -30.44 71.55
CA GLN A 24 -47.74 -30.16 70.38
C GLN A 24 -48.19 -28.96 69.52
N HIS A 25 -49.40 -28.44 69.76
CA HIS A 25 -49.92 -27.22 69.13
C HIS A 25 -49.74 -25.98 70.02
N VAL A 26 -49.20 -26.14 71.23
CA VAL A 26 -48.93 -25.06 72.19
C VAL A 26 -47.42 -24.85 72.27
N LEU A 27 -46.95 -23.61 72.11
CA LEU A 27 -45.53 -23.25 72.19
C LEU A 27 -44.93 -23.70 73.53
N GLU A 28 -43.72 -24.26 73.48
CA GLU A 28 -42.98 -24.62 74.69
C GLU A 28 -42.89 -23.45 75.68
N ASN A 29 -42.84 -23.78 76.98
CA ASN A 29 -42.91 -22.84 78.10
C ASN A 29 -44.25 -22.12 78.32
N TYR A 30 -45.26 -22.33 77.46
CA TYR A 30 -46.64 -21.92 77.73
C TYR A 30 -47.47 -23.09 78.26
N THR A 31 -48.52 -22.79 79.01
CA THR A 31 -49.46 -23.79 79.55
C THR A 31 -50.87 -23.58 79.01
N ALA A 32 -51.57 -24.67 78.68
CA ALA A 32 -52.97 -24.64 78.26
C ALA A 32 -53.67 -25.95 78.63
N ILE A 33 -55.00 -25.93 78.71
CA ILE A 33 -55.81 -27.16 78.70
C ILE A 33 -55.94 -27.58 77.22
N THR A 34 -55.53 -28.81 76.91
CA THR A 34 -55.58 -29.40 75.57
C THR A 34 -56.27 -30.76 75.62
N HIS A 35 -56.52 -31.37 74.47
CA HIS A 35 -57.19 -32.67 74.39
C HIS A 35 -56.50 -33.75 75.22
N ASP A 36 -55.18 -33.69 75.32
CA ASP A 36 -54.32 -34.66 76.00
C ASP A 36 -53.90 -34.26 77.43
N THR A 37 -54.65 -33.37 78.09
CA THR A 37 -54.33 -32.90 79.45
C THR A 37 -55.39 -33.21 80.50
N ASP A 38 -56.39 -34.05 80.18
CA ASP A 38 -57.41 -34.55 81.11
C ASP A 38 -58.12 -33.43 81.92
N GLY A 39 -58.38 -32.29 81.27
CA GLY A 39 -59.05 -31.14 81.89
C GLY A 39 -58.14 -30.24 82.74
N GLU A 40 -56.86 -30.57 82.90
CA GLU A 40 -55.89 -29.78 83.67
C GLU A 40 -54.92 -29.01 82.76
N PRO A 41 -54.34 -27.88 83.20
CA PRO A 41 -53.32 -27.18 82.42
C PRO A 41 -52.03 -28.01 82.24
N GLY A 42 -51.65 -28.28 80.98
CA GLY A 42 -50.39 -28.93 80.61
C GLY A 42 -49.42 -27.97 79.92
N THR A 43 -48.11 -28.26 80.00
CA THR A 43 -47.07 -27.50 79.27
C THR A 43 -47.05 -27.87 77.79
N GLY A 44 -47.01 -26.87 76.91
CA GLY A 44 -46.87 -27.04 75.47
C GLY A 44 -45.57 -27.70 75.06
N THR A 45 -45.59 -28.36 73.91
CA THR A 45 -44.44 -29.11 73.35
C THR A 45 -44.08 -28.70 71.92
N MET A 46 -44.72 -27.65 71.35
CA MET A 46 -44.30 -27.11 70.06
C MET A 46 -42.94 -26.42 70.20
N PRO A 47 -41.91 -26.85 69.44
CA PRO A 47 -40.58 -26.24 69.51
C PRO A 47 -40.56 -24.79 69.01
N ASN A 48 -39.73 -23.94 69.61
CA ASN A 48 -39.37 -22.64 69.06
C ASN A 48 -38.12 -22.77 68.17
N LEU A 49 -38.33 -22.90 66.87
CA LEU A 49 -37.26 -23.14 65.90
C LEU A 49 -36.26 -21.98 65.81
N THR A 50 -36.70 -20.75 66.08
CA THR A 50 -35.83 -19.57 66.11
C THR A 50 -34.88 -19.62 67.30
N ALA A 51 -35.41 -19.86 68.50
CA ALA A 51 -34.61 -19.92 69.73
C ALA A 51 -33.63 -21.11 69.71
N GLU A 52 -34.06 -22.25 69.18
CA GLU A 52 -33.24 -23.46 69.05
C GLU A 52 -32.14 -23.37 67.98
N SER A 53 -32.26 -22.44 67.01
CA SER A 53 -31.24 -22.35 65.96
C SER A 53 -29.87 -21.98 66.53
N THR A 54 -28.88 -22.81 66.20
CA THR A 54 -27.47 -22.60 66.56
C THR A 54 -26.72 -21.70 65.58
N VAL A 55 -27.35 -21.36 64.44
CA VAL A 55 -26.75 -20.51 63.41
C VAL A 55 -27.28 -19.10 63.53
N ASN A 56 -26.36 -18.14 63.59
CA ASN A 56 -26.68 -16.72 63.54
C ASN A 56 -26.09 -16.15 62.25
N HIS A 57 -26.71 -15.10 61.74
CA HIS A 57 -26.06 -14.25 60.74
C HIS A 57 -24.72 -13.75 61.32
N ALA A 58 -23.67 -13.74 60.50
CA ALA A 58 -22.34 -13.29 60.93
C ALA A 58 -22.22 -11.76 60.83
N THR A 59 -21.23 -11.17 61.50
CA THR A 59 -20.82 -9.76 61.40
C THR A 59 -21.94 -8.71 61.56
N GLY A 60 -22.00 -8.07 62.73
CA GLY A 60 -22.82 -6.87 62.94
C GLY A 60 -24.34 -7.08 63.01
N ASN A 61 -24.82 -8.31 62.82
CA ASN A 61 -26.23 -8.68 62.98
C ASN A 61 -26.33 -10.11 63.52
N ALA A 62 -26.93 -10.26 64.72
CA ALA A 62 -27.08 -11.55 65.40
C ALA A 62 -28.41 -12.27 65.11
N THR A 63 -29.15 -11.86 64.06
CA THR A 63 -30.41 -12.50 63.67
C THR A 63 -30.21 -14.00 63.46
N LYS A 64 -31.12 -14.80 64.01
CA LYS A 64 -31.15 -16.26 63.90
C LYS A 64 -31.40 -16.71 62.47
N VAL A 65 -30.70 -17.76 62.04
CA VAL A 65 -30.87 -18.38 60.73
C VAL A 65 -31.36 -19.80 60.92
N ILE A 66 -32.57 -20.10 60.48
CA ILE A 66 -33.04 -21.48 60.35
C ILE A 66 -32.43 -22.05 59.08
N VAL A 67 -31.69 -23.14 59.22
CA VAL A 67 -30.98 -23.78 58.10
C VAL A 67 -31.92 -24.73 57.37
N GLY A 68 -32.15 -24.44 56.09
CA GLY A 68 -32.83 -25.31 55.15
C GLY A 68 -31.92 -26.39 54.58
N ASP A 69 -32.53 -27.48 54.15
CA ASP A 69 -31.84 -28.66 53.63
C ASP A 69 -31.67 -28.65 52.11
N GLU A 70 -32.52 -27.94 51.36
CA GLU A 70 -32.47 -27.88 49.90
C GLU A 70 -32.96 -26.53 49.37
N ALA A 71 -32.52 -26.18 48.15
CA ALA A 71 -32.92 -24.95 47.46
C ALA A 71 -33.60 -25.30 46.13
N PHE A 72 -34.64 -24.54 45.77
CA PHE A 72 -35.35 -24.71 44.52
C PHE A 72 -35.56 -23.37 43.84
N ILE A 73 -35.68 -23.41 42.51
CA ILE A 73 -36.09 -22.28 41.70
C ILE A 73 -37.26 -22.77 40.86
N SER A 74 -38.47 -22.37 41.24
CA SER A 74 -39.69 -22.90 40.65
C SER A 74 -40.74 -21.81 40.53
N THR A 75 -41.62 -21.96 39.53
CA THR A 75 -42.84 -21.17 39.41
C THR A 75 -43.90 -21.79 40.31
N ASN A 76 -44.33 -21.04 41.33
CA ASN A 76 -45.37 -21.49 42.25
C ASN A 76 -46.77 -21.43 41.62
N THR A 77 -47.76 -21.96 42.35
CA THR A 77 -49.17 -22.01 41.92
C THR A 77 -49.82 -20.65 41.70
N ASP A 78 -49.22 -19.58 42.21
CA ASP A 78 -49.62 -18.19 41.96
C ASP A 78 -48.93 -17.57 40.73
N GLY A 79 -48.14 -18.35 39.99
CA GLY A 79 -47.47 -17.92 38.75
C GLY A 79 -46.15 -17.17 38.96
N VAL A 80 -45.66 -17.02 40.19
CA VAL A 80 -44.41 -16.31 40.48
C VAL A 80 -43.26 -17.31 40.64
N THR A 81 -42.14 -17.06 39.95
CA THR A 81 -40.90 -17.82 40.14
C THR A 81 -40.16 -17.32 41.39
N ARG A 82 -39.85 -18.22 42.32
CA ARG A 82 -39.16 -17.89 43.57
C ARG A 82 -37.88 -18.69 43.75
N ALA A 83 -36.97 -18.11 44.52
CA ALA A 83 -35.94 -18.86 45.22
C ALA A 83 -36.57 -19.40 46.50
N GLU A 84 -36.72 -20.72 46.56
CA GLU A 84 -37.34 -21.42 47.66
C GLU A 84 -36.26 -22.15 48.46
N ILE A 85 -36.40 -22.15 49.78
CA ILE A 85 -35.55 -22.90 50.68
C ILE A 85 -36.47 -23.87 51.42
N ARG A 86 -36.21 -25.17 51.27
CA ARG A 86 -36.94 -26.19 52.02
C ARG A 86 -36.37 -26.28 53.42
N TYR A 87 -37.28 -26.39 54.39
CA TYR A 87 -36.98 -26.80 55.74
C TYR A 87 -37.68 -28.13 56.00
N ASN A 88 -36.91 -29.22 56.01
CA ASN A 88 -37.40 -30.58 56.23
C ASN A 88 -36.91 -31.17 57.56
N ASN A 89 -37.08 -30.42 58.64
CA ASN A 89 -36.82 -30.87 60.01
C ASN A 89 -38.14 -30.89 60.81
N LYS A 90 -38.06 -30.93 62.15
CA LYS A 90 -39.25 -30.95 63.02
C LYS A 90 -40.11 -29.68 62.82
N PRO A 91 -41.45 -29.79 62.84
CA PRO A 91 -42.33 -28.63 62.79
C PRO A 91 -42.17 -27.77 64.05
N GLY A 92 -42.49 -26.48 63.96
CA GLY A 92 -42.43 -25.59 65.11
C GLY A 92 -42.72 -24.14 64.77
N TYR A 93 -42.58 -23.29 65.78
CA TYR A 93 -42.81 -21.86 65.70
C TYR A 93 -41.57 -21.13 65.19
N ILE A 94 -41.77 -20.14 64.33
CA ILE A 94 -40.72 -19.24 63.84
C ILE A 94 -41.07 -17.83 64.31
N GLU A 95 -40.18 -17.24 65.10
CA GLU A 95 -40.33 -15.87 65.57
C GLU A 95 -40.15 -14.86 64.42
N GLY A 96 -40.76 -13.69 64.55
CA GLY A 96 -40.47 -12.56 63.67
C GLY A 96 -38.98 -12.20 63.69
N ASN A 97 -38.47 -11.61 62.60
CA ASN A 97 -37.04 -11.35 62.42
C ASN A 97 -36.17 -12.64 62.52
N THR A 98 -36.59 -13.69 61.82
CA THR A 98 -35.79 -14.92 61.61
C THR A 98 -35.45 -15.06 60.14
N LEU A 99 -34.22 -15.42 59.82
CA LEU A 99 -33.77 -15.71 58.45
C LEU A 99 -33.96 -17.19 58.13
N LEU A 100 -34.29 -17.51 56.89
CA LEU A 100 -34.18 -18.86 56.34
C LEU A 100 -32.98 -18.88 55.39
N GLY A 101 -32.05 -19.80 55.61
CA GLY A 101 -30.77 -19.85 54.89
C GLY A 101 -30.44 -21.25 54.41
N VAL A 102 -29.64 -21.33 53.37
CA VAL A 102 -29.12 -22.57 52.80
C VAL A 102 -27.67 -22.34 52.36
N GLU A 103 -26.88 -23.40 52.27
CA GLU A 103 -25.53 -23.31 51.73
C GLU A 103 -25.55 -22.77 50.28
N GLN A 104 -24.62 -21.85 49.96
CA GLN A 104 -24.59 -21.17 48.66
C GLN A 104 -24.50 -22.15 47.48
N SER A 105 -23.79 -23.27 47.66
CA SER A 105 -23.65 -24.34 46.66
C SER A 105 -24.99 -24.96 46.26
N LYS A 106 -25.94 -25.11 47.20
CA LYS A 106 -27.28 -25.65 46.92
C LYS A 106 -28.09 -24.69 46.06
N MET A 107 -28.00 -23.39 46.33
CA MET A 107 -28.65 -22.37 45.48
C MET A 107 -28.01 -22.30 44.10
N ALA A 108 -26.67 -22.36 44.02
CA ALA A 108 -25.96 -22.43 42.75
C ALA A 108 -26.40 -23.65 41.92
N ASN A 109 -26.52 -24.81 42.54
CA ASN A 109 -27.04 -26.02 41.89
C ASN A 109 -28.49 -25.87 41.42
N ALA A 110 -29.36 -25.24 42.22
CA ALA A 110 -30.77 -25.02 41.87
C ALA A 110 -30.96 -24.17 40.60
N ILE A 111 -30.13 -23.15 40.39
CA ILE A 111 -30.12 -22.36 39.13
C ILE A 111 -29.21 -22.98 38.04
N GLY A 112 -28.59 -24.14 38.31
CA GLY A 112 -27.64 -24.79 37.41
C GLY A 112 -26.41 -23.92 37.09
N LEU A 113 -25.92 -23.13 38.04
CA LEU A 113 -24.76 -22.27 37.88
C LEU A 113 -23.47 -23.10 37.82
N ASN A 114 -22.56 -22.72 36.94
CA ASN A 114 -21.22 -23.27 36.86
C ASN A 114 -20.24 -22.18 36.40
N SER A 115 -18.93 -22.45 36.45
CA SER A 115 -17.89 -21.46 36.13
C SER A 115 -17.98 -20.91 34.70
N LEU A 116 -18.48 -21.69 33.73
CA LEU A 116 -18.62 -21.27 32.32
C LEU A 116 -19.77 -20.27 32.09
N LYS A 117 -20.65 -20.08 33.09
CA LYS A 117 -21.76 -19.11 33.03
C LYS A 117 -21.39 -17.75 33.60
N ILE A 118 -20.19 -17.59 34.15
CA ILE A 118 -19.74 -16.39 34.86
C ILE A 118 -18.48 -15.87 34.18
N SER A 119 -18.42 -14.58 33.92
CA SER A 119 -17.23 -13.97 33.33
C SER A 119 -16.04 -14.01 34.30
N ALA A 120 -14.84 -14.19 33.75
CA ALA A 120 -13.58 -14.23 34.48
C ALA A 120 -13.46 -13.06 35.46
N GLY A 121 -12.97 -13.35 36.67
CA GLY A 121 -12.80 -12.36 37.75
C GLY A 121 -14.05 -12.12 38.60
N ASN A 122 -15.22 -12.66 38.23
CA ASN A 122 -16.44 -12.56 39.03
C ASN A 122 -16.73 -13.87 39.78
N THR A 123 -17.42 -13.75 40.92
CA THR A 123 -17.89 -14.87 41.74
C THR A 123 -19.37 -14.69 42.06
N VAL A 124 -20.19 -15.71 41.82
CA VAL A 124 -21.63 -15.71 42.13
C VAL A 124 -21.95 -16.97 42.93
N LEU A 125 -22.58 -16.80 44.11
CA LEU A 125 -22.93 -17.89 45.02
C LEU A 125 -21.74 -18.84 45.34
N GLY A 126 -20.54 -18.27 45.49
CA GLY A 126 -19.31 -19.03 45.76
C GLY A 126 -18.69 -19.72 44.54
N VAL A 127 -19.32 -19.67 43.37
CA VAL A 127 -18.76 -20.21 42.12
C VAL A 127 -17.95 -19.12 41.42
N GLN A 128 -16.65 -19.35 41.27
CA GLN A 128 -15.76 -18.45 40.52
C GLN A 128 -15.92 -18.66 39.01
N GLY A 129 -15.95 -17.56 38.25
CA GLY A 129 -15.98 -17.61 36.79
C GLY A 129 -14.72 -18.19 36.19
N ASP A 130 -14.89 -18.93 35.09
CA ASP A 130 -13.79 -19.56 34.38
C ASP A 130 -12.89 -18.50 33.73
N ALA A 131 -11.57 -18.68 33.82
CA ALA A 131 -10.59 -17.72 33.30
C ALA A 131 -10.72 -17.47 31.78
N TRP A 132 -11.34 -18.39 31.04
CA TRP A 132 -11.53 -18.31 29.60
C TRP A 132 -12.90 -17.77 29.18
N THR A 133 -13.83 -17.58 30.14
CA THR A 133 -15.14 -17.00 29.87
C THR A 133 -15.05 -15.48 30.01
N VAL A 134 -14.88 -14.76 28.91
CA VAL A 134 -14.74 -13.29 28.91
C VAL A 134 -15.89 -12.61 28.20
N TRP A 135 -16.17 -11.36 28.57
CA TRP A 135 -17.10 -10.53 27.81
C TRP A 135 -16.45 -10.12 26.49
N THR A 136 -17.21 -10.17 25.39
CA THR A 136 -16.71 -9.91 24.03
C THR A 136 -17.46 -8.77 23.34
N GLY A 137 -18.16 -7.92 24.11
CA GLY A 137 -18.96 -6.83 23.58
C GLY A 137 -18.17 -5.58 23.19
N ASP A 138 -16.94 -5.44 23.69
CA ASP A 138 -15.96 -4.42 23.31
C ASP A 138 -15.04 -4.86 22.15
N ALA A 139 -15.19 -6.08 21.65
CA ALA A 139 -14.43 -6.55 20.50
C ALA A 139 -14.73 -5.67 19.27
N SER A 140 -13.69 -5.02 18.74
CA SER A 140 -13.79 -4.07 17.62
C SER A 140 -13.44 -4.67 16.26
N ALA A 141 -12.90 -5.89 16.21
CA ALA A 141 -12.60 -6.56 14.96
C ALA A 141 -13.87 -6.80 14.13
N GLU A 142 -13.73 -6.68 12.81
CA GLU A 142 -14.76 -7.06 11.85
C GLU A 142 -14.22 -8.20 10.99
N SER A 143 -15.07 -8.89 10.24
CA SER A 143 -14.62 -10.05 9.46
C SER A 143 -13.54 -9.66 8.44
N GLY A 144 -13.61 -8.43 7.90
CA GLY A 144 -12.60 -7.90 6.98
C GLY A 144 -11.23 -7.64 7.63
N HIS A 145 -11.16 -7.64 8.97
CA HIS A 145 -9.93 -7.48 9.76
C HIS A 145 -9.33 -8.82 10.21
N VAL A 146 -9.96 -9.95 9.87
CA VAL A 146 -9.49 -11.29 10.30
C VAL A 146 -9.21 -12.15 9.07
N LEU A 147 -8.08 -12.85 9.08
CA LEU A 147 -7.66 -13.70 7.96
C LEU A 147 -8.74 -14.73 7.58
N PRO A 148 -8.92 -15.03 6.28
CA PRO A 148 -9.86 -16.05 5.83
C PRO A 148 -9.65 -17.39 6.53
N GLY A 149 -10.75 -18.00 6.97
CA GLY A 149 -10.74 -19.29 7.66
C GLY A 149 -10.31 -19.24 9.14
N LYS A 150 -9.85 -18.08 9.65
CA LYS A 150 -9.64 -17.87 11.10
C LYS A 150 -10.93 -17.39 11.74
N THR A 151 -11.17 -17.80 12.98
CA THR A 151 -12.39 -17.43 13.72
C THR A 151 -12.10 -16.45 14.84
N TYR A 152 -13.07 -15.60 15.16
CA TYR A 152 -13.03 -14.66 16.28
C TYR A 152 -14.41 -14.55 16.95
N TRP A 153 -14.48 -13.95 18.14
CA TRP A 153 -15.72 -13.73 18.88
C TRP A 153 -16.03 -12.23 18.96
N ARG A 154 -17.29 -11.86 18.75
CA ARG A 154 -17.81 -10.50 18.98
C ARG A 154 -19.25 -10.60 19.45
N ASN A 155 -19.60 -9.84 20.49
CA ASN A 155 -20.96 -9.83 21.03
C ASN A 155 -21.51 -11.25 21.33
N GLY A 156 -20.66 -12.15 21.82
CA GLY A 156 -21.02 -13.54 22.11
C GLY A 156 -21.21 -14.45 20.89
N VAL A 157 -20.98 -13.97 19.67
CA VAL A 157 -21.13 -14.76 18.44
C VAL A 157 -19.75 -15.12 17.87
N LYS A 158 -19.56 -16.40 17.54
CA LYS A 158 -18.38 -16.86 16.81
C LYS A 158 -18.53 -16.55 15.32
N MET A 159 -17.56 -15.86 14.76
CA MET A 159 -17.53 -15.48 13.35
C MET A 159 -16.25 -15.96 12.68
N THR A 160 -16.24 -15.96 11.35
CA THR A 160 -15.09 -16.30 10.51
C THR A 160 -14.62 -15.07 9.76
N GLY A 161 -13.31 -14.85 9.74
CA GLY A 161 -12.66 -13.80 8.98
C GLY A 161 -12.85 -13.96 7.47
N ASN A 162 -12.90 -12.84 6.78
CA ASN A 162 -13.01 -12.73 5.33
C ASN A 162 -12.10 -11.63 4.76
N MET A 163 -11.02 -11.27 5.47
CA MET A 163 -10.04 -10.29 4.99
C MET A 163 -9.61 -10.62 3.56
N ALA A 164 -9.68 -9.62 2.68
CA ALA A 164 -9.28 -9.81 1.29
C ALA A 164 -7.78 -10.14 1.23
N ILE A 165 -7.41 -11.09 0.38
CA ILE A 165 -6.02 -11.51 0.21
C ILE A 165 -5.49 -11.00 -1.12
N GLN A 166 -4.31 -10.40 -1.10
CA GLN A 166 -3.49 -10.22 -2.29
C GLN A 166 -2.50 -11.38 -2.37
N ASN A 167 -2.85 -12.37 -3.19
CA ASN A 167 -1.97 -13.48 -3.55
C ASN A 167 -1.05 -13.08 -4.71
N ALA A 168 -0.03 -13.88 -4.99
CA ALA A 168 0.76 -13.79 -6.21
C ALA A 168 -0.16 -13.77 -7.45
N ASP A 169 0.07 -12.85 -8.38
CA ASP A 169 -0.62 -12.89 -9.67
C ASP A 169 0.05 -13.94 -10.56
N VAL A 170 -0.72 -14.91 -11.02
CA VAL A 170 -0.18 -16.18 -11.50
C VAL A 170 0.12 -16.08 -13.00
N SER A 171 1.38 -15.73 -13.32
CA SER A 171 2.15 -16.11 -14.52
C SER A 171 3.65 -15.94 -14.24
N GLY A 172 4.13 -16.52 -13.14
CA GLY A 172 5.57 -16.54 -12.79
C GLY A 172 5.94 -16.64 -11.31
N SER A 173 4.94 -16.85 -10.44
CA SER A 173 5.00 -17.50 -9.11
C SER A 173 5.65 -16.80 -7.91
N ASP A 174 5.52 -15.47 -7.76
CA ASP A 174 5.44 -14.75 -6.45
C ASP A 174 5.33 -13.22 -6.58
N ARG A 175 4.80 -12.73 -7.71
CA ARG A 175 4.76 -11.30 -8.03
C ARG A 175 3.33 -10.81 -8.08
N ALA A 176 3.02 -9.70 -7.44
CA ALA A 176 1.75 -9.01 -7.63
C ALA A 176 1.93 -7.85 -8.59
N TYR A 177 0.99 -7.63 -9.52
CA TYR A 177 1.01 -6.42 -10.34
C TYR A 177 0.70 -5.19 -9.49
N ALA A 178 1.45 -4.12 -9.71
CA ALA A 178 1.20 -2.82 -9.09
C ALA A 178 -0.17 -2.28 -9.53
N THR A 179 -0.89 -1.61 -8.64
CA THR A 179 -2.17 -0.96 -8.97
C THR A 179 -2.00 0.36 -9.72
N ASN A 180 -0.86 1.01 -9.53
CA ASN A 180 -0.46 2.25 -10.19
C ASN A 180 1.07 2.40 -10.16
N VAL A 181 1.61 3.28 -11.00
CA VAL A 181 3.04 3.61 -11.04
C VAL A 181 3.20 5.13 -11.09
N SER A 182 4.10 5.67 -10.27
CA SER A 182 4.51 7.07 -10.34
C SER A 182 6.03 7.21 -10.23
N ALA A 183 6.61 8.20 -10.90
CA ALA A 183 8.04 8.47 -10.83
C ALA A 183 8.31 9.98 -10.73
N TRP A 184 9.34 10.34 -9.97
CA TRP A 184 9.92 11.69 -9.91
C TRP A 184 11.43 11.58 -9.71
N GLY A 185 12.18 12.67 -9.83
CA GLY A 185 13.65 12.67 -9.94
C GLY A 185 14.38 11.70 -8.99
N GLY A 186 14.74 10.52 -9.53
CA GLY A 186 15.51 9.49 -8.83
C GLY A 186 14.71 8.33 -8.18
N VAL A 187 13.37 8.35 -8.19
CA VAL A 187 12.57 7.28 -7.56
C VAL A 187 11.39 6.82 -8.42
N ILE A 188 10.97 5.58 -8.17
CA ILE A 188 9.75 4.98 -8.67
C ILE A 188 8.92 4.46 -7.50
N CYS A 189 7.62 4.72 -7.51
CA CYS A 189 6.67 4.22 -6.53
C CYS A 189 5.71 3.26 -7.22
N LEU A 190 5.46 2.12 -6.57
CA LEU A 190 4.54 1.07 -7.04
C LEU A 190 3.35 0.99 -6.08
N GLY A 191 2.14 1.10 -6.61
CA GLY A 191 0.91 1.05 -5.83
C GLY A 191 0.58 -0.37 -5.31
N VAL A 192 0.16 -0.46 -4.06
CA VAL A 192 -0.38 -1.68 -3.41
C VAL A 192 -1.90 -1.56 -3.22
N ARG A 193 -2.63 -2.68 -3.16
CA ARG A 193 -4.08 -2.64 -2.88
C ARG A 193 -4.31 -2.38 -1.39
N ASN A 194 -5.10 -1.36 -1.08
CA ASN A 194 -5.51 -1.10 0.30
C ASN A 194 -6.48 -2.18 0.80
N GLY A 195 -6.51 -2.43 2.11
CA GLY A 195 -7.42 -3.38 2.75
C GLY A 195 -7.18 -4.86 2.41
N HIS A 196 -6.01 -5.19 1.84
CA HIS A 196 -5.64 -6.57 1.52
C HIS A 196 -4.48 -7.05 2.38
N TYR A 197 -4.52 -8.31 2.78
CA TYR A 197 -3.37 -9.00 3.36
C TYR A 197 -2.40 -9.44 2.25
N LEU A 198 -1.14 -9.05 2.37
CA LEU A 198 -0.09 -9.48 1.45
C LEU A 198 0.36 -10.90 1.82
N ASN A 199 -0.28 -11.90 1.22
CA ASN A 199 -0.04 -13.30 1.53
C ASN A 199 1.06 -13.88 0.63
N GLY A 200 2.31 -13.87 1.10
CA GLY A 200 3.43 -14.43 0.34
C GLY A 200 3.84 -13.60 -0.88
N VAL A 201 3.51 -12.31 -0.92
CA VAL A 201 3.94 -11.41 -2.01
C VAL A 201 5.42 -11.04 -1.77
N ASN A 202 6.32 -11.57 -2.59
CA ASN A 202 7.75 -11.27 -2.50
C ASN A 202 8.14 -10.05 -3.35
N TRP A 203 7.42 -9.80 -4.44
CA TRP A 203 7.72 -8.73 -5.39
C TRP A 203 6.46 -8.05 -5.88
N ILE A 204 6.58 -6.76 -6.22
CA ILE A 204 5.57 -6.01 -6.97
C ILE A 204 6.13 -5.72 -8.36
N GLN A 205 5.39 -6.07 -9.41
CA GLN A 205 5.79 -5.87 -10.79
C GLN A 205 4.99 -4.75 -11.45
N ALA A 206 5.65 -3.95 -12.27
CA ALA A 206 5.01 -3.03 -13.20
C ALA A 206 5.76 -3.04 -14.54
N ASP A 207 5.01 -2.94 -15.64
CA ASP A 207 5.58 -2.86 -16.97
C ASP A 207 5.92 -1.40 -17.29
N ILE A 208 7.21 -1.12 -17.52
CA ILE A 208 7.71 0.21 -17.85
C ILE A 208 8.13 0.19 -19.31
N ALA A 209 7.32 0.82 -20.17
CA ALA A 209 7.60 0.90 -21.60
C ALA A 209 8.97 1.54 -21.86
N GLY A 210 9.80 0.89 -22.68
CA GLY A 210 11.13 1.39 -23.05
C GLY A 210 12.22 1.20 -22.00
N LEU A 211 11.94 0.63 -20.82
CA LEU A 211 12.98 0.23 -19.86
C LEU A 211 13.78 -0.96 -20.41
N GLN A 212 14.76 -0.64 -21.25
CA GLN A 212 15.65 -1.58 -21.92
C GLN A 212 17.07 -1.02 -21.85
N ALA A 213 18.07 -1.89 -21.71
CA ALA A 213 19.47 -1.49 -21.65
C ALA A 213 19.89 -0.61 -22.85
N ALA A 214 19.37 -0.92 -24.04
CA ALA A 214 19.63 -0.18 -25.28
C ALA A 214 19.08 1.26 -25.30
N ASN A 215 18.17 1.61 -24.40
CA ASN A 215 17.63 2.98 -24.27
C ASN A 215 18.30 3.77 -23.13
N ILE A 216 19.14 3.11 -22.32
CA ILE A 216 19.84 3.74 -21.19
C ILE A 216 21.28 3.99 -21.61
N ARG A 217 21.79 5.21 -21.34
CA ARG A 217 23.17 5.60 -21.64
C ARG A 217 24.16 4.58 -21.08
N GLU A 218 25.17 4.23 -21.89
CA GLU A 218 26.22 3.27 -21.53
C GLU A 218 26.83 3.59 -20.16
N GLY A 219 26.93 2.57 -19.30
CA GLY A 219 27.49 2.68 -17.95
C GLY A 219 26.51 3.17 -16.88
N ILE A 220 25.32 3.67 -17.22
CA ILE A 220 24.30 4.05 -16.24
C ILE A 220 23.50 2.81 -15.81
N ASN A 221 23.42 2.53 -14.50
CA ASN A 221 22.59 1.46 -13.95
C ASN A 221 21.28 2.03 -13.38
N ILE A 222 20.16 1.47 -13.80
CA ILE A 222 18.82 1.79 -13.27
C ILE A 222 18.21 0.49 -12.74
N GLY A 223 18.12 0.35 -11.41
CA GLY A 223 17.44 -0.79 -10.78
C GLY A 223 18.02 -2.15 -11.17
N GLY A 224 19.34 -2.25 -11.40
CA GLY A 224 20.01 -3.48 -11.83
C GLY A 224 20.13 -3.62 -13.36
N LEU A 225 19.46 -2.79 -14.15
CA LEU A 225 19.59 -2.77 -15.61
C LEU A 225 20.66 -1.75 -16.03
N THR A 226 21.82 -2.23 -16.49
CA THR A 226 22.92 -1.38 -16.97
C THR A 226 22.71 -1.00 -18.43
N GLY A 227 22.85 0.29 -18.74
CA GLY A 227 22.70 0.83 -20.08
C GLY A 227 23.80 0.44 -21.05
N THR A 228 23.43 0.35 -22.33
CA THR A 228 24.31 -0.01 -23.46
C THR A 228 24.22 0.99 -24.61
N LEU A 229 23.47 2.10 -24.46
CA LEU A 229 23.37 3.13 -25.48
C LEU A 229 24.67 3.95 -25.51
N LYS A 230 25.50 3.71 -26.53
CA LYS A 230 26.76 4.43 -26.73
C LYS A 230 26.51 5.91 -27.03
N ASP A 231 27.32 6.77 -26.43
CA ASP A 231 27.32 8.20 -26.73
C ASP A 231 28.12 8.44 -28.03
N MET A 232 27.42 8.76 -29.12
CA MET A 232 28.01 8.99 -30.44
C MET A 232 28.77 10.32 -30.55
N SER A 233 28.82 11.12 -29.46
CA SER A 233 29.56 12.40 -29.41
C SER A 233 31.01 12.26 -28.92
N VAL A 234 31.46 11.04 -28.65
CA VAL A 234 32.74 10.73 -28.01
C VAL A 234 33.64 9.96 -28.99
N ASN A 235 34.90 10.38 -29.12
CA ASN A 235 36.00 9.80 -29.94
C ASN A 235 36.21 10.27 -31.39
N HIS A 236 35.75 11.46 -31.78
CA HIS A 236 36.07 12.00 -33.11
C HIS A 236 37.50 12.56 -33.20
N VAL A 237 38.15 12.43 -34.37
CA VAL A 237 39.52 12.93 -34.62
C VAL A 237 39.47 14.37 -35.18
N PRO A 238 40.00 15.38 -34.46
CA PRO A 238 40.00 16.77 -34.94
C PRO A 238 41.10 17.11 -35.97
N PHE A 239 40.86 18.07 -36.87
CA PHE A 239 41.92 18.74 -37.66
C PHE A 239 42.70 19.80 -36.85
N ASP A 240 43.98 20.01 -37.20
CA ASP A 240 44.86 21.05 -36.65
C ASP A 240 44.41 22.48 -37.07
N GLY A 241 44.26 23.40 -36.10
CA GLY A 241 43.91 24.81 -36.33
C GLY A 241 42.41 25.20 -36.32
N ALA A 242 41.49 24.30 -35.94
CA ALA A 242 40.04 24.53 -36.10
C ALA A 242 39.31 25.09 -34.85
N SER A 243 38.46 26.14 -35.01
CA SER A 243 37.53 26.64 -33.97
C SER A 243 36.22 27.22 -34.54
N PHE A 244 35.05 26.83 -33.98
CA PHE A 244 33.81 27.65 -33.90
C PHE A 244 32.91 27.18 -32.73
N SER A 245 32.64 28.11 -31.79
CA SER A 245 31.73 28.21 -30.61
C SER A 245 31.00 27.03 -29.93
N GLY A 246 31.17 25.76 -30.30
CA GLY A 246 31.08 24.64 -29.35
C GLY A 246 29.71 24.18 -28.85
N VAL A 247 28.57 24.50 -29.50
CA VAL A 247 27.26 24.03 -29.00
C VAL A 247 26.52 23.03 -29.91
N LEU A 248 26.65 23.10 -31.25
CA LEU A 248 25.90 22.19 -32.14
C LEU A 248 26.71 21.59 -33.31
N ALA A 249 27.92 22.08 -33.55
CA ALA A 249 28.90 21.44 -34.41
C ALA A 249 30.28 21.68 -33.79
N LYS A 250 31.00 20.62 -33.41
CA LYS A 250 32.41 20.73 -33.01
C LYS A 250 33.25 20.98 -34.26
N GLY A 251 33.21 22.22 -34.73
CA GLY A 251 34.06 22.79 -35.78
C GLY A 251 33.65 22.46 -37.21
N ALA A 252 33.54 23.51 -38.01
CA ALA A 252 33.78 23.46 -39.44
C ALA A 252 34.98 24.39 -39.69
N GLU A 253 35.94 23.99 -40.50
CA GLU A 253 37.08 24.84 -40.83
C GLU A 253 36.88 25.50 -42.18
N ILE A 254 37.33 26.76 -42.29
CA ILE A 254 37.48 27.45 -43.58
C ILE A 254 38.65 26.80 -44.32
N CYS A 255 38.34 25.94 -45.28
CA CYS A 255 39.34 25.24 -46.07
C CYS A 255 39.86 26.13 -47.21
N ASN A 256 40.97 26.84 -46.98
CA ASN A 256 41.62 27.69 -47.99
C ASN A 256 42.59 26.89 -48.90
N TRP A 257 42.79 27.38 -50.13
CA TRP A 257 43.87 26.93 -51.01
C TRP A 257 45.15 27.72 -50.72
N TYR A 258 46.29 27.04 -50.63
CA TYR A 258 47.62 27.63 -50.37
C TYR A 258 48.10 28.71 -51.36
N ASN A 259 47.38 28.99 -52.46
CA ASN A 259 47.87 29.84 -53.57
C ASN A 259 46.85 30.89 -54.07
N ASN A 260 45.70 31.07 -53.41
CA ASN A 260 44.72 32.09 -53.82
C ASN A 260 44.84 33.34 -52.94
N ASN A 261 45.40 34.42 -53.50
CA ASN A 261 45.67 35.68 -52.80
C ASN A 261 44.43 36.60 -52.60
N VAL A 262 43.21 36.09 -52.74
CA VAL A 262 42.00 36.94 -52.68
C VAL A 262 40.86 36.24 -51.92
N LEU A 263 41.03 36.08 -50.60
CA LEU A 263 39.92 35.86 -49.67
C LEU A 263 39.45 37.22 -49.16
N ARG A 264 38.24 37.66 -49.52
CA ARG A 264 37.78 39.02 -49.15
C ARG A 264 36.85 39.08 -47.94
N ASN A 265 35.98 38.08 -47.76
CA ASN A 265 35.01 38.09 -46.65
C ASN A 265 35.15 36.84 -45.76
N PRO A 266 34.99 36.99 -44.43
CA PRO A 266 35.00 35.86 -43.51
C PRO A 266 33.78 34.95 -43.74
N VAL A 267 33.93 33.68 -43.36
CA VAL A 267 32.78 32.78 -43.19
C VAL A 267 31.92 33.32 -42.06
N GLU A 268 30.63 33.43 -42.30
CA GLU A 268 29.67 33.97 -41.34
C GLU A 268 28.36 33.20 -41.42
N ILE A 269 27.61 33.18 -40.31
CA ILE A 269 26.24 32.70 -40.29
C ILE A 269 25.34 33.87 -40.64
N THR A 270 24.53 33.71 -41.69
CA THR A 270 23.57 34.71 -42.18
C THR A 270 22.15 34.16 -42.14
N GLY A 271 21.14 34.99 -42.47
CA GLY A 271 19.76 34.51 -42.66
C GLY A 271 19.62 33.48 -43.81
N ASP A 272 20.58 33.44 -44.73
CA ASP A 272 20.66 32.45 -45.81
C ASP A 272 21.50 31.20 -45.41
N GLY A 273 21.93 31.08 -44.16
CA GLY A 273 22.76 29.99 -43.66
C GLY A 273 24.25 30.32 -43.57
N LEU A 274 25.10 29.29 -43.56
CA LEU A 274 26.55 29.43 -43.46
C LEU A 274 27.11 29.94 -44.79
N ARG A 275 27.45 31.22 -44.84
CA ARG A 275 28.07 31.83 -46.02
C ARG A 275 29.53 31.43 -46.10
N MET A 276 29.91 30.84 -47.22
CA MET A 276 31.31 30.56 -47.55
C MET A 276 32.03 31.86 -47.93
N ALA A 277 33.34 31.95 -47.67
CA ALA A 277 34.16 32.97 -48.33
C ALA A 277 34.09 32.80 -49.87
N TYR A 278 34.52 33.81 -50.61
CA TYR A 278 34.55 33.77 -52.07
C TYR A 278 35.95 34.11 -52.58
N SER A 279 36.29 33.53 -53.74
CA SER A 279 37.54 33.74 -54.48
C SER A 279 37.24 34.39 -55.82
N THR A 280 38.23 34.98 -56.49
CA THR A 280 38.09 35.40 -57.90
C THR A 280 38.71 34.38 -58.87
N ALA A 281 39.06 33.19 -58.37
CA ALA A 281 39.64 32.12 -59.17
C ALA A 281 38.59 31.43 -60.05
N ASN A 282 38.98 31.11 -61.28
CA ASN A 282 38.12 30.40 -62.22
C ASN A 282 38.02 28.92 -61.84
N LEU A 283 36.80 28.35 -61.90
CA LEU A 283 36.48 26.93 -61.70
C LEU A 283 36.86 26.35 -60.33
N GLN A 284 37.16 27.16 -59.31
CA GLN A 284 37.58 26.65 -57.98
C GLN A 284 37.18 27.59 -56.85
N PHE A 285 36.38 27.11 -55.91
CA PHE A 285 35.85 27.90 -54.79
C PHE A 285 35.90 27.17 -53.45
N ASN A 286 35.39 27.88 -52.44
CA ASN A 286 35.36 27.51 -51.05
C ASN A 286 34.79 26.11 -50.74
N LYS A 287 35.30 25.56 -49.64
CA LYS A 287 35.03 24.20 -49.19
C LYS A 287 34.56 24.22 -47.75
N PHE A 288 33.51 23.47 -47.45
CA PHE A 288 33.16 23.09 -46.09
C PHE A 288 33.79 21.74 -45.81
N CYS A 289 34.59 21.67 -44.75
CA CYS A 289 35.07 20.41 -44.19
C CYS A 289 34.85 20.47 -42.67
N PRO A 290 34.11 19.51 -42.07
CA PRO A 290 33.92 19.43 -40.63
C PRO A 290 35.27 19.17 -39.98
N LYS A 291 35.45 19.70 -38.77
CA LYS A 291 36.67 19.60 -37.98
C LYS A 291 36.93 18.18 -37.52
N GLU A 292 35.88 17.42 -37.28
CA GLU A 292 35.90 16.08 -36.73
C GLU A 292 35.34 15.10 -37.78
N SER A 293 35.84 13.87 -37.76
CA SER A 293 35.21 12.77 -38.49
C SER A 293 33.77 12.58 -38.02
N ILE A 294 32.92 11.99 -38.86
CA ILE A 294 31.52 11.67 -38.57
C ILE A 294 31.41 10.16 -38.67
N THR A 295 30.80 9.53 -37.66
CA THR A 295 30.39 8.14 -37.74
C THR A 295 29.16 8.04 -38.63
N PHE A 296 29.32 7.52 -39.86
CA PHE A 296 28.22 7.46 -40.83
C PHE A 296 27.34 6.22 -40.72
N SER A 297 27.79 5.18 -40.01
CA SER A 297 27.07 3.90 -39.90
C SER A 297 25.59 3.97 -39.44
N PRO A 298 25.13 4.97 -38.66
CA PRO A 298 23.71 5.10 -38.33
C PRO A 298 22.85 5.73 -39.45
N PHE A 299 23.47 6.30 -40.49
CA PHE A 299 22.79 7.11 -41.50
C PHE A 299 22.82 6.44 -42.86
N LYS A 300 21.73 6.55 -43.62
CA LYS A 300 21.66 6.14 -45.03
C LYS A 300 21.89 7.29 -45.98
N THR A 301 21.51 8.50 -45.57
CA THR A 301 21.56 9.67 -46.45
C THR A 301 22.08 10.89 -45.70
N VAL A 302 23.01 11.62 -46.32
CA VAL A 302 23.33 13.00 -45.96
C VAL A 302 22.65 13.92 -46.96
N ARG A 303 21.70 14.71 -46.49
CA ARG A 303 20.99 15.71 -47.30
C ARG A 303 21.60 17.07 -47.05
N VAL A 304 21.97 17.77 -48.12
CA VAL A 304 22.51 19.13 -48.01
C VAL A 304 21.73 20.06 -48.92
N SER A 305 21.35 21.20 -48.36
CA SER A 305 20.72 22.30 -49.08
C SER A 305 21.68 23.47 -49.21
N ILE A 306 21.90 23.92 -50.44
CA ILE A 306 22.85 24.97 -50.80
C ILE A 306 22.17 26.09 -51.61
N LYS A 307 22.81 27.24 -51.66
CA LYS A 307 22.33 28.41 -52.42
C LYS A 307 23.52 29.24 -52.91
N PHE A 308 23.35 29.96 -54.01
CA PHE A 308 24.25 31.05 -54.37
C PHE A 308 23.48 32.34 -54.63
N ASN A 309 24.10 33.48 -54.32
CA ASN A 309 23.62 34.81 -54.67
C ASN A 309 24.70 35.52 -55.49
N GLY A 310 24.39 35.88 -56.74
CA GLY A 310 25.36 36.51 -57.64
C GLY A 310 24.88 36.60 -59.09
N SER A 311 25.81 36.84 -60.02
CA SER A 311 25.50 36.91 -61.45
C SER A 311 25.28 35.51 -62.06
N SER A 312 24.77 35.43 -63.30
CA SER A 312 24.62 34.17 -64.03
C SER A 312 25.94 33.42 -64.28
N ARG A 313 27.09 34.07 -64.06
CA ARG A 313 28.42 33.44 -64.12
C ARG A 313 28.76 32.65 -62.86
N GLY A 314 28.09 32.94 -61.74
CA GLY A 314 28.19 32.24 -60.45
C GLY A 314 27.46 30.90 -60.42
N LYS A 315 26.69 30.57 -61.47
CA LYS A 315 26.11 29.25 -61.69
C LYS A 315 27.21 28.19 -61.69
N GLY A 316 26.88 26.97 -61.33
CA GLY A 316 27.85 25.89 -61.24
C GLY A 316 27.28 24.68 -60.50
N HIS A 317 28.06 24.12 -59.60
CA HIS A 317 27.64 23.00 -58.78
C HIS A 317 28.35 22.98 -57.42
N ALA A 318 27.80 22.25 -56.46
CA ALA A 318 28.55 21.80 -55.30
C ALA A 318 28.70 20.28 -55.30
N ALA A 319 29.92 19.80 -55.12
CA ALA A 319 30.18 18.38 -54.89
C ALA A 319 30.04 18.09 -53.39
N LEU A 320 29.18 17.14 -53.06
CA LEU A 320 29.07 16.53 -51.73
C LEU A 320 29.94 15.28 -51.71
N MET A 321 30.81 15.15 -50.73
CA MET A 321 31.79 14.08 -50.67
C MET A 321 31.94 13.55 -49.26
N VAL A 322 32.16 12.25 -49.13
CA VAL A 322 32.58 11.63 -47.88
C VAL A 322 33.93 10.98 -48.12
N TYR A 323 34.92 11.36 -47.30
CA TYR A 323 36.26 10.81 -47.31
C TYR A 323 36.47 9.87 -46.12
N ARG A 324 37.36 8.89 -46.24
CA ARG A 324 37.81 8.06 -45.10
C ARG A 324 38.49 8.94 -44.04
N SER A 325 38.35 8.61 -42.77
CA SER A 325 38.97 9.34 -41.66
C SER A 325 40.51 9.34 -41.68
N ASP A 326 41.15 8.42 -42.40
CA ASP A 326 42.61 8.35 -42.60
C ASP A 326 43.12 9.15 -43.82
N THR A 327 42.23 9.81 -44.57
CA THR A 327 42.60 10.53 -45.79
C THR A 327 43.43 11.77 -45.46
N SER A 328 44.54 11.97 -46.20
CA SER A 328 45.38 13.14 -46.01
C SER A 328 44.59 14.43 -46.24
N ARG A 329 44.82 15.44 -45.40
CA ARG A 329 44.17 16.76 -45.52
C ARG A 329 44.35 17.36 -46.91
N SER A 330 45.54 17.22 -47.50
CA SER A 330 45.83 17.72 -48.84
C SER A 330 44.91 17.11 -49.90
N ASP A 331 44.61 15.80 -49.79
CA ASP A 331 43.76 15.13 -50.77
C ASP A 331 42.28 15.56 -50.66
N ILE A 332 41.76 15.72 -49.43
CA ILE A 332 40.43 16.28 -49.18
C ILE A 332 40.36 17.72 -49.72
N LEU A 333 41.34 18.56 -49.36
CA LEU A 333 41.42 19.96 -49.79
C LEU A 333 41.65 20.16 -51.28
N LEU A 334 42.20 19.18 -52.00
CA LEU A 334 42.42 19.24 -53.45
C LEU A 334 41.30 18.57 -54.24
N ASN A 335 40.24 18.07 -53.58
CA ASN A 335 39.18 17.30 -54.23
C ASN A 335 39.74 16.10 -55.03
N ARG A 336 40.70 15.37 -54.43
CA ARG A 336 41.30 14.19 -55.06
C ARG A 336 40.41 12.97 -54.84
N SER A 337 40.56 11.98 -55.70
CA SER A 337 39.88 10.68 -55.57
C SER A 337 40.47 9.81 -54.46
N THR A 338 41.70 10.09 -54.01
CA THR A 338 42.35 9.38 -52.90
C THR A 338 41.49 9.47 -51.63
N GLY A 339 41.07 8.32 -51.11
CA GLY A 339 40.30 8.24 -49.88
C GLY A 339 38.81 8.63 -49.98
N LEU A 340 38.31 8.95 -51.18
CA LEU A 340 36.90 9.25 -51.40
C LEU A 340 36.04 7.97 -51.30
N LEU A 341 35.02 7.99 -50.45
CA LEU A 341 34.07 6.90 -50.25
C LEU A 341 32.81 7.05 -51.08
N LYS A 342 32.20 8.24 -51.02
CA LYS A 342 30.94 8.55 -51.70
C LYS A 342 30.99 9.99 -52.20
N SER A 343 30.40 10.24 -53.35
CA SER A 343 30.20 11.61 -53.81
C SER A 343 28.92 11.76 -54.62
N THR A 344 28.40 12.98 -54.64
CA THR A 344 27.29 13.42 -55.50
C THR A 344 27.49 14.89 -55.85
N THR A 345 26.73 15.41 -56.81
CA THR A 345 26.83 16.79 -57.24
C THR A 345 25.46 17.44 -57.26
N ILE A 346 25.38 18.66 -56.71
CA ILE A 346 24.19 19.49 -56.70
C ILE A 346 24.39 20.63 -57.69
N GLY A 347 23.68 20.60 -58.81
CA GLY A 347 23.72 21.68 -59.80
C GLY A 347 23.03 22.95 -59.30
N MET A 348 23.62 24.11 -59.61
CA MET A 348 23.14 25.43 -59.19
C MET A 348 23.02 26.33 -60.42
N THR A 349 21.79 26.57 -60.89
CA THR A 349 21.54 27.28 -62.16
C THR A 349 21.15 28.74 -61.97
N ASN A 350 20.31 29.02 -60.98
CA ASN A 350 19.67 30.32 -60.76
C ASN A 350 20.11 30.93 -59.43
N SER A 351 20.50 32.20 -59.46
CA SER A 351 20.84 32.96 -58.25
C SER A 351 19.60 33.08 -57.35
N GLY A 352 19.79 32.99 -56.03
CA GLY A 352 18.73 33.10 -55.04
C GLY A 352 17.98 31.79 -54.76
N THR A 353 18.10 30.77 -55.61
CA THR A 353 17.39 29.49 -55.46
C THR A 353 18.14 28.53 -54.52
N ILE A 354 17.38 27.85 -53.65
CA ILE A 354 17.89 26.76 -52.80
C ILE A 354 17.84 25.45 -53.59
N TYR A 355 18.98 24.79 -53.68
CA TYR A 355 19.13 23.47 -54.29
C TYR A 355 19.43 22.44 -53.20
N THR A 356 18.74 21.30 -53.22
CA THR A 356 18.93 20.23 -52.25
C THR A 356 19.39 18.97 -52.96
N GLY A 357 20.37 18.28 -52.39
CA GLY A 357 20.85 17.01 -52.90
C GLY A 357 21.17 16.03 -51.79
N ASP A 358 21.00 14.76 -52.14
CA ASP A 358 21.15 13.63 -51.25
C ASP A 358 22.39 12.84 -51.63
N LEU A 359 23.25 12.58 -50.64
CA LEU A 359 24.38 11.68 -50.74
C LEU A 359 24.05 10.38 -50.01
N ASP A 360 23.97 9.28 -50.76
CA ASP A 360 23.86 7.94 -50.19
C ASP A 360 25.15 7.54 -49.45
N VAL A 361 25.04 7.41 -48.13
CA VAL A 361 26.10 6.98 -47.22
C VAL A 361 25.81 5.63 -46.58
N SER A 362 24.79 4.91 -47.04
CA SER A 362 24.37 3.62 -46.46
C SER A 362 25.45 2.52 -46.47
N ALA A 363 26.45 2.65 -47.37
CA ALA A 363 27.59 1.74 -47.44
C ALA A 363 28.83 2.23 -46.66
N VAL A 364 28.75 3.38 -45.99
CA VAL A 364 29.84 3.94 -45.18
C VAL A 364 29.70 3.43 -43.76
N ASN A 365 30.34 2.30 -43.49
CA ASN A 365 30.24 1.62 -42.19
C ASN A 365 31.22 2.16 -41.13
N ASP A 366 32.04 3.15 -41.48
CA ASP A 366 33.14 3.67 -40.68
C ASP A 366 33.03 5.20 -40.48
N GLU A 367 33.99 5.76 -39.75
CA GLU A 367 34.17 7.20 -39.64
C GLU A 367 34.72 7.85 -40.92
N GLY A 368 34.24 9.06 -41.24
CA GLY A 368 34.72 9.81 -42.40
C GLY A 368 34.50 11.32 -42.32
N PHE A 369 35.04 12.08 -43.27
CA PHE A 369 34.86 13.53 -43.35
C PHE A 369 33.86 13.91 -44.45
N LEU A 370 32.82 14.70 -44.10
CA LEU A 370 31.85 15.26 -45.06
C LEU A 370 32.40 16.54 -45.69
N ALA A 371 32.84 16.51 -46.94
CA ALA A 371 33.25 17.73 -47.65
C ALA A 371 32.15 18.25 -48.59
N ILE A 372 31.98 19.57 -48.65
CA ILE A 372 31.12 20.25 -49.63
C ILE A 372 31.96 21.26 -50.40
N HIS A 373 32.20 21.01 -51.69
CA HIS A 373 33.04 21.85 -52.54
C HIS A 373 32.21 22.61 -53.56
N PHE A 374 32.24 23.93 -53.52
CA PHE A 374 31.58 24.76 -54.52
C PHE A 374 32.49 24.99 -55.72
N THR A 375 31.92 24.85 -56.93
CA THR A 375 32.57 25.06 -58.21
C THR A 375 31.65 25.88 -59.10
N ASN A 376 32.12 27.01 -59.62
CA ASN A 376 31.38 27.83 -60.58
C ASN A 376 31.66 27.40 -62.03
N ALA A 377 30.92 27.96 -62.99
CA ALA A 377 31.12 27.70 -64.41
C ALA A 377 32.14 28.67 -65.05
N GLU A 378 32.09 29.97 -64.75
CA GLU A 378 32.90 30.98 -65.46
C GLU A 378 33.19 32.27 -64.65
N ASP A 379 33.06 32.26 -63.31
CA ASP A 379 32.93 33.54 -62.58
C ASP A 379 34.25 34.24 -62.24
N VAL A 380 34.23 35.55 -62.49
CA VAL A 380 35.20 36.59 -62.07
C VAL A 380 34.50 37.71 -61.26
N ASN A 381 33.20 37.59 -61.00
CA ASN A 381 32.36 38.54 -60.27
C ASN A 381 31.97 38.00 -58.87
N TYR A 382 31.59 38.92 -57.98
CA TYR A 382 31.35 38.70 -56.55
C TYR A 382 30.12 37.83 -56.22
N THR A 383 30.23 36.51 -56.34
CA THR A 383 29.17 35.55 -55.97
C THR A 383 29.38 34.96 -54.55
N SER A 384 28.31 34.91 -53.75
CA SER A 384 28.31 34.27 -52.42
C SER A 384 27.64 32.90 -52.45
N TYR A 385 28.28 31.90 -51.84
CA TYR A 385 27.74 30.54 -51.70
C TYR A 385 27.36 30.26 -50.25
N PHE A 386 26.27 29.51 -50.06
CA PHE A 386 25.71 29.23 -48.75
C PHE A 386 25.42 27.75 -48.59
N ILE A 387 25.73 27.23 -47.40
CA ILE A 387 25.16 25.98 -46.90
C ILE A 387 24.00 26.37 -45.98
N THR A 388 22.79 26.08 -46.43
CA THR A 388 21.55 26.45 -45.73
C THR A 388 21.16 25.40 -44.69
N ARG A 389 21.44 24.12 -44.96
CA ARG A 389 21.09 22.99 -44.09
C ARG A 389 21.96 21.77 -44.40
N ILE A 390 22.30 21.01 -43.35
CA ILE A 390 22.89 19.67 -43.45
C ILE A 390 22.02 18.76 -42.56
N GLU A 391 21.56 17.64 -43.10
CA GLU A 391 20.73 16.67 -42.38
C GLU A 391 21.31 15.26 -42.53
N PHE A 392 21.35 14.52 -41.43
CA PHE A 392 21.74 13.12 -41.40
C PHE A 392 20.47 12.28 -41.19
N LEU A 393 20.16 11.42 -42.15
CA LEU A 393 18.91 10.65 -42.22
C LEU A 393 19.20 9.15 -42.06
N ILE A 394 18.39 8.46 -41.25
CA ILE A 394 18.51 7.03 -40.89
C ILE A 394 17.80 6.12 -41.92
#